data_AF-A0A2I1DIS9-F1
#
_entry.id   AF-A0A2I1DIS9-F1
#
_cell.length_a   1.000
_cell.length_b   1.000
_cell.length_c   1.000
_cell.angle_alpha   90.00
_cell.angle_beta   90.00
_cell.angle_gamma   90.00
#
_symmetry.space_group_name_H-M   'P 1'
#
loop_
_entity.id
_entity.type
_entity.pdbx_description
1 polymer ?
#
loop_
_entity_poly.entity_id
_entity_poly.type
_entity_poly.pdbx_seq_one_letter_code
_entity_poly.pdbx_strand_id
1 'polypeptide(L)'
;MDKNQKNESGVAALLLAVVIMLVLLAMVATAAAFTSSIQLPRIQYEQKQYVQSVVKRIGAYYQSNAWALSQGKTFPLTASELLTDVGVNQKYGLQLCIGDQQQLGQYRLPYYNIWAWVPHPGGGKAPVCGSNTFTPNSVQNFALYSGAVAQQNLLLASAKSMRDLGAALVTGFEAAQQSGGVHNIDVDYFKPYGCDGDNGAGPLACAESWTDASQMSLDSWIGSSGLYRRNAWGQELQIENTAPVANDQEPPYTIFVRSLLPGGAYLEQEFSEPIG
;
A
#
# COMPACT_ATOMS: atom_id res chain seq x y z
N MET A 1 47.87 10.22 -79.32
CA MET A 1 47.54 9.02 -78.52
C MET A 1 48.70 8.77 -77.58
N ASP A 2 48.66 8.85 -76.26
CA ASP A 2 47.61 9.22 -75.31
C ASP A 2 48.28 9.50 -73.95
N LYS A 3 48.95 10.66 -73.81
CA LYS A 3 49.46 11.10 -72.49
C LYS A 3 48.35 11.69 -71.62
N ASN A 4 47.25 12.14 -72.22
CA ASN A 4 46.09 12.69 -71.49
C ASN A 4 45.25 11.56 -70.85
N GLN A 5 45.18 10.38 -71.47
CA GLN A 5 44.37 9.26 -70.99
C GLN A 5 44.88 8.66 -69.66
N LYS A 6 46.19 8.74 -69.36
CA LYS A 6 46.75 8.29 -68.07
C LYS A 6 46.44 9.25 -66.92
N ASN A 7 46.41 10.56 -67.16
CA ASN A 7 46.11 11.55 -66.13
C ASN A 7 44.62 11.58 -65.78
N GLU A 8 43.73 11.34 -66.74
CA GLU A 8 42.28 11.27 -66.50
C GLU A 8 41.88 10.06 -65.63
N SER A 9 42.57 8.93 -65.79
CA SER A 9 42.30 7.72 -64.97
C SER A 9 42.63 7.90 -63.48
N GLY A 10 43.68 8.67 -63.15
CA GLY A 10 44.08 8.94 -61.77
C GLY A 10 43.15 9.91 -61.05
N VAL A 11 42.66 10.93 -61.76
CA VAL A 11 41.68 11.90 -61.23
C VAL A 11 40.32 11.23 -61.01
N ALA A 12 39.88 10.36 -61.92
CA ALA A 12 38.64 9.61 -61.76
C ALA A 12 38.67 8.65 -60.55
N ALA A 13 39.79 7.96 -60.33
CA ALA A 13 39.97 7.09 -59.16
C ALA A 13 39.96 7.87 -57.84
N LEU A 14 40.60 9.05 -57.80
CA LEU A 14 40.58 9.95 -56.65
C LEU A 14 39.18 10.50 -56.36
N LEU A 15 38.43 10.91 -57.39
CA LEU A 15 37.05 11.36 -57.23
C LEU A 15 36.13 10.24 -56.72
N LEU A 16 36.29 9.02 -57.24
CA LEU A 16 35.54 7.86 -56.76
C LEU A 16 35.82 7.58 -55.28
N ALA A 17 37.09 7.62 -54.87
CA ALA A 17 37.47 7.40 -53.47
C ALA A 17 36.88 8.47 -52.54
N VAL A 18 36.88 9.74 -52.95
CA VAL A 18 36.26 10.84 -52.18
C VAL A 18 34.75 10.66 -52.06
N VAL A 19 34.07 10.29 -53.15
CA VAL A 19 32.62 10.02 -53.14
C VAL A 19 32.28 8.85 -52.21
N ILE A 20 33.04 7.75 -52.28
CA ILE A 20 32.86 6.60 -51.37
C ILE A 20 33.07 7.02 -49.93
N MET A 21 34.12 7.81 -49.64
CA MET A 21 34.40 8.28 -48.28
C MET A 21 33.30 9.21 -47.75
N LEU A 22 32.76 10.10 -48.58
CA LEU A 22 31.62 10.96 -48.23
C LEU A 22 30.35 10.15 -47.97
N VAL A 23 30.08 9.13 -48.78
CA VAL A 23 28.93 8.23 -48.59
C VAL A 23 29.07 7.44 -47.28
N LEU A 24 30.26 6.92 -46.97
CA LEU A 24 30.51 6.22 -45.70
C LEU A 24 30.37 7.15 -44.50
N LEU A 25 30.89 8.38 -44.57
CA LEU A 25 30.69 9.41 -43.53
C LEU A 25 29.22 9.74 -43.33
N ALA A 26 28.45 9.89 -44.41
CA ALA A 26 27.01 10.15 -44.35
C ALA A 26 26.23 8.97 -43.73
N MET A 27 26.60 7.72 -44.04
CA MET A 27 26.01 6.53 -43.41
C MET A 27 26.32 6.47 -41.90
N VAL A 28 27.55 6.77 -41.48
CA VAL A 28 27.91 6.81 -40.06
C VAL A 28 27.18 7.94 -39.33
N ALA A 29 27.08 9.13 -39.94
CA ALA A 29 26.37 10.26 -39.37
C ALA A 29 24.86 9.99 -39.23
N THR A 30 24.24 9.36 -40.23
CA THR A 30 22.82 8.98 -40.18
C THR A 30 22.56 7.87 -39.16
N ALA A 31 23.45 6.87 -39.04
CA ALA A 31 23.35 5.84 -38.00
C ALA A 31 23.48 6.44 -36.59
N ALA A 32 24.43 7.35 -36.38
CA ALA A 32 24.61 8.06 -35.12
C ALA A 32 23.40 8.97 -34.80
N ALA A 33 22.86 9.66 -35.80
CA ALA A 33 21.66 10.48 -35.65
C ALA A 33 20.43 9.62 -35.33
N PHE A 34 20.23 8.47 -35.98
CA PHE A 34 19.11 7.57 -35.70
C PHE A 34 19.19 6.98 -34.28
N THR A 35 20.38 6.60 -33.85
CA THR A 35 20.62 6.06 -32.50
C THR A 35 20.33 7.10 -31.41
N SER A 36 20.82 8.34 -31.60
CA SER A 36 20.66 9.42 -30.64
C SER A 36 19.25 10.04 -30.63
N SER A 37 18.58 10.15 -31.78
CA SER A 37 17.27 10.81 -31.89
C SER A 37 16.07 9.87 -31.67
N ILE A 38 16.19 8.57 -31.97
CA ILE A 38 15.04 7.65 -31.95
C ILE A 38 15.22 6.51 -30.94
N GLN A 39 16.38 5.86 -30.91
CA GLN A 39 16.55 4.68 -30.05
C GLN A 39 16.75 5.06 -28.57
N LEU A 40 17.55 6.08 -28.28
CA LEU A 40 17.84 6.49 -26.90
C LEU A 40 16.57 6.94 -26.13
N PRO A 41 15.73 7.85 -26.67
CA PRO A 41 14.53 8.29 -25.97
C PRO A 41 13.52 7.16 -25.75
N ARG A 42 13.40 6.24 -26.73
CA ARG A 42 12.52 5.07 -26.60
C ARG A 42 12.98 4.14 -25.48
N ILE A 43 14.27 3.80 -25.42
CA ILE A 43 14.82 2.95 -24.36
C ILE A 43 14.62 3.60 -22.99
N GLN A 44 14.85 4.92 -22.87
CA GLN A 44 14.62 5.66 -21.63
C GLN A 44 13.14 5.61 -21.21
N TYR A 45 12.23 5.79 -22.15
CA TYR A 45 10.79 5.67 -21.89
C TYR A 45 10.40 4.26 -21.42
N GLU A 46 10.87 3.22 -22.11
CA GLU A 46 10.62 1.82 -21.75
C GLU A 46 11.18 1.49 -20.35
N GLN A 47 12.38 1.95 -20.02
CA GLN A 47 12.98 1.79 -18.69
C GLN A 47 12.17 2.51 -17.61
N LYS A 48 11.72 3.74 -17.86
CA LYS A 48 10.88 4.49 -16.93
C LYS A 48 9.55 3.78 -16.66
N GLN A 49 8.87 3.33 -17.71
CA GLN A 49 7.61 2.55 -17.60
C GLN A 49 7.84 1.25 -16.83
N TYR A 50 8.94 0.57 -17.11
CA TYR A 50 9.31 -0.65 -16.41
C TYR A 50 9.51 -0.39 -14.90
N VAL A 51 10.32 0.60 -14.51
CA VAL A 51 10.55 0.97 -13.11
C VAL A 51 9.25 1.36 -12.39
N GLN A 52 8.37 2.12 -13.05
CA GLN A 52 7.06 2.47 -12.51
C GLN A 52 6.17 1.23 -12.31
N SER A 53 6.18 0.29 -13.24
CA SER A 53 5.43 -0.97 -13.13
C SER A 53 5.93 -1.83 -11.95
N VAL A 54 7.24 -1.84 -11.70
CA VAL A 54 7.85 -2.53 -10.55
C VAL A 54 7.37 -1.91 -9.25
N VAL A 55 7.46 -0.59 -9.10
CA VAL A 55 6.98 0.14 -7.91
C VAL A 55 5.49 -0.10 -7.67
N LYS A 56 4.67 -0.16 -8.73
CA LYS A 56 3.24 -0.49 -8.62
C LYS A 56 3.02 -1.90 -8.06
N ARG A 57 3.79 -2.89 -8.52
CA ARG A 57 3.71 -4.29 -8.03
C ARG A 57 4.18 -4.40 -6.57
N ILE A 58 5.28 -3.72 -6.24
CA ILE A 58 5.75 -3.59 -4.86
C ILE A 58 4.66 -2.99 -3.98
N GLY A 59 3.98 -1.95 -4.46
CA GLY A 59 2.89 -1.33 -3.70
C GLY A 59 1.68 -2.24 -3.49
N ALA A 60 1.31 -3.04 -4.48
CA ALA A 60 0.25 -4.04 -4.34
C ALA A 60 0.63 -5.14 -3.33
N TYR A 61 1.86 -5.64 -3.42
CA TYR A 61 2.40 -6.62 -2.46
C TYR A 61 2.45 -6.06 -1.04
N TYR A 62 2.89 -4.80 -0.88
CA TYR A 62 2.94 -4.14 0.41
C TYR A 62 1.55 -4.05 1.05
N GLN A 63 0.53 -3.70 0.27
CA GLN A 63 -0.85 -3.63 0.75
C GLN A 63 -1.39 -5.00 1.16
N SER A 64 -1.17 -6.04 0.36
CA SER A 64 -1.67 -7.38 0.69
C SER A 64 -0.97 -8.00 1.91
N ASN A 65 0.24 -7.56 2.23
CA ASN A 65 1.05 -8.10 3.32
C ASN A 65 1.26 -7.11 4.48
N ALA A 66 0.51 -6.00 4.51
CA ALA A 66 0.75 -4.90 5.44
C ALA A 66 0.77 -5.32 6.91
N TRP A 67 -0.06 -6.31 7.29
CA TRP A 67 -0.08 -6.85 8.65
C TRP A 67 1.20 -7.61 9.00
N ALA A 68 1.63 -8.54 8.13
CA ALA A 68 2.86 -9.29 8.34
C ALA A 68 4.07 -8.34 8.42
N LEU A 69 4.08 -7.29 7.61
CA LEU A 69 5.10 -6.24 7.62
C LEU A 69 5.07 -5.37 8.88
N SER A 70 3.92 -5.24 9.55
CA SER A 70 3.79 -4.47 10.78
C SER A 70 4.25 -5.18 12.05
N GLN A 71 4.38 -6.50 12.05
CA GLN A 71 4.68 -7.31 13.23
C GLN A 71 6.18 -7.34 13.59
N GLY A 72 6.92 -6.27 13.28
CA GLY A 72 8.31 -6.11 13.72
C GLY A 72 9.32 -7.04 13.06
N LYS A 73 8.93 -7.82 12.04
CA LYS A 73 9.89 -8.31 11.07
C LYS A 73 10.25 -7.10 10.21
N THR A 74 11.42 -6.50 10.44
CA THR A 74 12.11 -5.67 9.44
C THR A 74 11.79 -6.24 8.10
N PHE A 75 11.20 -5.48 7.17
CA PHE A 75 10.85 -5.91 5.81
C PHE A 75 11.80 -7.04 5.36
N PRO A 76 11.43 -8.33 5.56
CA PRO A 76 12.47 -9.35 5.80
C PRO A 76 13.07 -9.86 4.50
N LEU A 77 12.84 -9.10 3.43
CA LEU A 77 13.19 -9.41 2.08
C LEU A 77 14.33 -8.49 1.71
N THR A 78 15.46 -9.09 1.37
CA THR A 78 16.46 -8.46 0.52
C THR A 78 15.80 -7.95 -0.76
N ALA A 79 16.46 -7.01 -1.44
CA ALA A 79 16.01 -6.51 -2.75
C ALA A 79 15.64 -7.66 -3.72
N SER A 80 16.41 -8.75 -3.72
CA SER A 80 16.18 -9.90 -4.61
C SER A 80 14.94 -10.70 -4.23
N GLU A 81 14.73 -10.95 -2.94
CA GLU A 81 13.55 -11.67 -2.44
C GLU A 81 12.28 -10.85 -2.72
N LEU A 82 12.31 -9.54 -2.49
CA LEU A 82 11.17 -8.67 -2.79
C LEU A 82 10.80 -8.74 -4.28
N LEU A 83 11.78 -8.63 -5.18
CA LEU A 83 11.53 -8.72 -6.63
C LEU A 83 10.93 -10.06 -7.04
N THR A 84 11.36 -11.14 -6.39
CA THR A 84 10.86 -12.50 -6.62
C THR A 84 9.40 -12.62 -6.16
N ASP A 85 9.10 -12.19 -4.94
CA ASP A 85 7.76 -12.26 -4.35
C ASP A 85 6.74 -11.42 -5.12
N VAL A 86 7.15 -10.26 -5.66
CA VAL A 86 6.27 -9.43 -6.50
C VAL A 86 6.17 -9.90 -7.94
N GLY A 87 6.83 -11.00 -8.30
CA GLY A 87 6.83 -11.59 -9.64
C GLY A 87 7.43 -10.66 -10.70
N VAL A 88 8.49 -9.92 -10.36
CA VAL A 88 9.19 -9.03 -11.28
C VAL A 88 10.34 -9.78 -11.95
N ASN A 89 10.23 -9.95 -13.27
CA ASN A 89 11.34 -10.42 -14.10
C ASN A 89 12.37 -9.31 -14.26
N GLN A 90 13.56 -9.50 -13.69
CA GLN A 90 14.62 -8.48 -13.72
C GLN A 90 15.08 -8.17 -15.15
N LYS A 91 14.97 -6.90 -15.53
CA LYS A 91 15.43 -6.35 -16.82
C LYS A 91 16.27 -5.09 -16.58
N TYR A 92 17.12 -4.76 -17.56
CA TYR A 92 17.94 -3.55 -17.58
C TYR A 92 18.86 -3.37 -16.36
N GLY A 93 19.20 -4.45 -15.65
CA GLY A 93 20.00 -4.37 -14.43
C GLY A 93 19.31 -3.61 -13.30
N LEU A 94 17.97 -3.71 -13.19
CA LEU A 94 17.17 -3.13 -12.12
C LEU A 94 17.80 -3.36 -10.74
N GLN A 95 17.87 -2.30 -9.94
CA GLN A 95 18.29 -2.34 -8.56
C GLN A 95 17.20 -1.79 -7.66
N LEU A 96 17.13 -2.31 -6.43
CA LEU A 96 16.27 -1.80 -5.38
C LEU A 96 17.10 -1.40 -4.16
N CYS A 97 16.57 -0.43 -3.43
CA CYS A 97 16.96 -0.18 -2.05
C CYS A 97 15.71 -0.04 -1.19
N ILE A 98 15.78 -0.64 -0.01
CA ILE A 98 14.73 -0.57 1.00
C ILE A 98 15.33 0.25 2.15
N GLY A 99 14.65 1.33 2.51
CA GLY A 99 15.04 2.15 3.66
C GLY A 99 14.76 1.44 4.98
N ASP A 100 15.22 2.06 6.05
CA ASP A 100 14.92 1.66 7.41
C ASP A 100 13.44 1.86 7.72
N GLN A 101 12.98 1.17 8.77
CA GLN A 101 11.60 1.32 9.24
C GLN A 101 11.37 2.75 9.74
N GLN A 102 10.33 3.38 9.21
CA GLN A 102 9.83 4.67 9.66
C GLN A 102 8.50 4.50 10.39
N GLN A 103 8.06 5.55 11.07
CA GLN A 103 6.80 5.58 11.82
C GLN A 103 5.92 6.71 11.32
N LEU A 104 4.63 6.41 11.08
CA LEU A 104 3.66 7.36 10.55
C LEU A 104 2.66 7.80 11.63
N GLY A 105 2.51 9.12 11.77
CA GLY A 105 1.45 9.74 12.55
C GLY A 105 1.49 9.45 14.06
N GLN A 106 0.39 9.79 14.74
CA GLN A 106 0.26 9.64 16.20
C GLN A 106 0.28 8.18 16.67
N TYR A 107 -0.22 7.26 15.83
CA TYR A 107 -0.28 5.84 16.13
C TYR A 107 1.03 5.10 15.88
N ARG A 108 2.08 5.81 15.40
CA ARG A 108 3.39 5.23 15.07
C ARG A 108 3.24 3.97 14.21
N LEU A 109 2.56 4.10 13.06
CA LEU A 109 2.38 2.97 12.15
C LEU A 109 3.70 2.72 11.39
N PRO A 110 4.26 1.50 11.46
CA PRO A 110 5.51 1.19 10.79
C PRO A 110 5.36 1.19 9.26
N TYR A 111 6.29 1.82 8.56
CA TYR A 111 6.37 1.76 7.11
C TYR A 111 7.80 1.82 6.56
N TYR A 112 7.95 1.47 5.28
CA TYR A 112 9.24 1.51 4.57
C TYR A 112 9.12 2.32 3.29
N ASN A 113 10.22 2.96 2.91
CA ASN A 113 10.40 3.55 1.58
C ASN A 113 11.24 2.62 0.73
N ILE A 114 10.83 2.41 -0.51
CA ILE A 114 11.49 1.49 -1.45
C ILE A 114 11.78 2.25 -2.72
N TRP A 115 13.06 2.34 -3.07
CA TRP A 115 13.52 2.97 -4.30
C TRP A 115 13.89 1.90 -5.32
N ALA A 116 13.40 2.07 -6.54
CA ALA A 116 13.72 1.22 -7.67
C ALA A 116 14.38 2.06 -8.77
N TRP A 117 15.44 1.54 -9.38
CA TRP A 117 16.10 2.26 -10.47
C TRP A 117 16.83 1.34 -11.45
N VAL A 118 17.11 1.89 -12.64
CA VAL A 118 17.96 1.28 -13.65
C VAL A 118 19.30 2.06 -13.71
N PRO A 119 20.47 1.39 -13.56
CA PRO A 119 21.77 2.03 -13.67
C PRO A 119 21.98 2.70 -15.04
N HIS A 120 22.76 3.79 -15.06
CA HIS A 120 23.10 4.47 -16.30
C HIS A 120 24.06 3.60 -17.14
N PRO A 121 23.77 3.35 -18.44
CA PRO A 121 24.54 2.41 -19.25
C PRO A 121 25.98 2.85 -19.54
N GLY A 122 26.26 4.16 -19.53
CA GLY A 122 27.60 4.73 -19.72
C GLY A 122 28.47 4.76 -18.45
N GLY A 123 28.03 4.14 -17.36
CA GLY A 123 28.63 4.33 -16.05
C GLY A 123 28.30 5.71 -15.46
N GLY A 124 28.91 6.02 -14.32
CA GLY A 124 28.68 7.26 -13.58
C GLY A 124 28.82 7.06 -12.07
N LYS A 125 28.55 8.11 -11.30
CA LYS A 125 28.55 8.01 -9.85
C LYS A 125 27.34 7.16 -9.43
N ALA A 126 27.61 6.05 -8.74
CA ALA A 126 26.57 5.15 -8.25
C ALA A 126 25.58 5.90 -7.34
N PRO A 127 24.28 5.57 -7.38
CA PRO A 127 23.32 6.16 -6.45
C PRO A 127 23.68 5.78 -5.02
N VAL A 128 23.38 6.68 -4.09
CA VAL A 128 23.59 6.42 -2.66
C VAL A 128 22.23 6.20 -2.03
N CYS A 129 22.07 5.02 -1.44
CA CYS A 129 20.94 4.74 -0.58
C CYS A 129 21.36 4.89 0.88
N GLY A 130 20.75 5.85 1.57
CA GLY A 130 20.85 5.98 3.01
C GLY A 130 19.65 5.35 3.70
N SER A 131 19.68 5.36 5.03
CA SER A 131 18.61 4.86 5.90
C SER A 131 17.21 5.29 5.48
N ASN A 132 17.00 6.53 5.02
CA ASN A 132 15.68 7.00 4.57
C ASN A 132 15.77 7.98 3.40
N THR A 133 16.90 8.01 2.71
CA THR A 133 17.17 8.96 1.64
C THR A 133 17.74 8.23 0.43
N PHE A 134 17.39 8.71 -0.75
CA PHE A 134 17.96 8.21 -1.99
C PHE A 134 18.53 9.37 -2.78
N THR A 135 19.83 9.31 -3.03
CA THR A 135 20.52 10.26 -3.90
C THR A 135 20.76 9.58 -5.24
N PRO A 136 20.03 9.95 -6.31
CA PRO A 136 20.11 9.26 -7.60
C PRO A 136 21.48 9.39 -8.28
N ASN A 137 22.25 10.45 -8.00
CA ASN A 137 23.51 10.76 -8.69
C ASN A 137 23.33 10.72 -10.22
N SER A 138 23.96 9.77 -10.93
CA SER A 138 23.87 9.65 -12.40
C SER A 138 22.64 8.89 -12.91
N VAL A 139 21.76 8.42 -12.02
CA VAL A 139 20.55 7.66 -12.38
C VAL A 139 19.42 8.60 -12.80
N GLN A 140 18.93 8.42 -14.02
CA GLN A 140 17.80 9.20 -14.55
C GLN A 140 16.45 8.50 -14.36
N ASN A 141 16.44 7.17 -14.41
CA ASN A 141 15.23 6.35 -14.32
C ASN A 141 15.13 5.70 -12.95
N PHE A 142 14.47 6.39 -12.01
CA PHE A 142 14.17 5.89 -10.68
C PHE A 142 12.72 6.19 -10.28
N ALA A 143 12.20 5.42 -9.33
CA ALA A 143 10.91 5.67 -8.70
C ALA A 143 10.97 5.31 -7.22
N LEU A 144 10.16 6.03 -6.42
CA LEU A 144 9.95 5.78 -5.00
C LEU A 144 8.57 5.17 -4.81
N TYR A 145 8.51 4.08 -4.06
CA TYR A 145 7.32 3.65 -3.35
C TYR A 145 7.43 4.03 -1.89
N SER A 146 6.47 4.80 -1.37
CA SER A 146 6.38 5.04 0.07
C SER A 146 5.23 4.25 0.66
N GLY A 147 5.53 3.39 1.63
CA GLY A 147 4.53 2.62 2.38
C GLY A 147 3.63 3.52 3.24
N ALA A 148 3.99 4.77 3.48
CA ALA A 148 3.19 5.71 4.29
C ALA A 148 1.77 5.89 3.73
N VAL A 149 1.63 6.02 2.41
CA VAL A 149 0.31 6.18 1.77
C VAL A 149 -0.53 4.92 1.95
N ALA A 150 0.08 3.74 1.85
CA ALA A 150 -0.62 2.49 2.09
C ALA A 150 -1.09 2.38 3.55
N GLN A 151 -0.23 2.68 4.53
CA GLN A 151 -0.62 2.65 5.95
C GLN A 151 -1.73 3.66 6.27
N GLN A 152 -1.67 4.86 5.69
CA GLN A 152 -2.74 5.86 5.86
C GLN A 152 -4.07 5.37 5.30
N ASN A 153 -4.06 4.76 4.11
CA ASN A 153 -5.29 4.22 3.50
C ASN A 153 -5.87 3.07 4.33
N LEU A 154 -5.03 2.18 4.84
CA LEU A 154 -5.45 1.08 5.73
C LEU A 154 -6.00 1.60 7.05
N LEU A 155 -5.43 2.67 7.61
CA LEU A 155 -5.95 3.32 8.82
C LEU A 155 -7.35 3.89 8.59
N LEU A 156 -7.54 4.62 7.48
CA LEU A 156 -8.84 5.20 7.11
C LEU A 156 -9.89 4.12 6.84
N ALA A 157 -9.51 3.04 6.15
CA ALA A 157 -10.38 1.91 5.90
C ALA A 157 -10.77 1.20 7.22
N SER A 158 -9.84 1.03 8.15
CA SER A 158 -10.12 0.44 9.46
C SER A 158 -11.08 1.30 10.29
N ALA A 159 -10.86 2.61 10.31
CA ALA A 159 -11.79 3.55 10.96
C ALA A 159 -13.18 3.52 10.31
N LYS A 160 -13.27 3.30 9.00
CA LYS A 160 -14.55 3.11 8.30
C LYS A 160 -15.22 1.80 8.72
N SER A 161 -14.51 0.67 8.74
CA SER A 161 -15.07 -0.61 9.20
C SER A 161 -15.62 -0.51 10.61
N MET A 162 -14.93 0.18 11.53
CA MET A 162 -15.43 0.42 12.89
C MET A 162 -16.73 1.21 12.91
N ARG A 163 -16.82 2.30 12.13
CA ARG A 163 -18.05 3.10 12.03
C ARG A 163 -19.19 2.31 11.39
N ASP A 164 -18.91 1.52 10.36
CA ASP A 164 -19.92 0.70 9.70
C ASP A 164 -20.47 -0.36 10.67
N LEU A 165 -19.60 -0.99 11.46
CA LEU A 165 -20.01 -1.94 12.51
C LEU A 165 -20.82 -1.25 13.60
N GLY A 166 -20.34 -0.13 14.14
CA GLY A 166 -21.06 0.61 15.18
C GLY A 166 -22.41 1.14 14.71
N ALA A 167 -22.51 1.62 13.47
CA ALA A 167 -23.79 1.99 12.87
C ALA A 167 -24.74 0.79 12.74
N ALA A 168 -24.23 -0.37 12.30
CA ALA A 168 -25.03 -1.59 12.22
C ALA A 168 -25.52 -2.07 13.59
N LEU A 169 -24.69 -1.94 14.63
CA LEU A 169 -25.05 -2.18 16.01
C LEU A 169 -26.20 -1.24 16.43
N VAL A 170 -26.00 0.08 16.34
CA VAL A 170 -27.02 1.09 16.69
C VAL A 170 -28.34 0.88 15.95
N THR A 171 -28.31 0.66 14.63
CA THR A 171 -29.51 0.38 13.83
C THR A 171 -30.17 -0.95 14.22
N GLY A 172 -29.37 -1.98 14.53
CA GLY A 172 -29.89 -3.24 15.07
C GLY A 172 -30.67 -3.03 16.36
N PHE A 173 -30.17 -2.14 17.24
CA PHE A 173 -30.83 -1.79 18.50
C PHE A 173 -32.11 -0.99 18.30
N GLU A 174 -32.09 0.02 17.44
CA GLU A 174 -33.30 0.76 17.06
C GLU A 174 -34.40 -0.20 16.56
N ALA A 175 -34.03 -1.18 15.74
CA ALA A 175 -34.97 -2.18 15.24
C ALA A 175 -35.49 -3.11 16.36
N ALA A 176 -34.61 -3.55 17.28
CA ALA A 176 -34.99 -4.38 18.42
C ALA A 176 -35.99 -3.63 19.34
N GLN A 177 -35.69 -2.38 19.69
CA GLN A 177 -36.55 -1.52 20.49
C GLN A 177 -37.94 -1.30 19.84
N GLN A 178 -38.00 -1.11 18.52
CA GLN A 178 -39.26 -0.94 17.80
C GLN A 178 -40.09 -2.24 17.73
N SER A 179 -39.44 -3.41 17.68
CA SER A 179 -40.12 -4.71 17.57
C SER A 179 -40.72 -5.23 18.88
N GLY A 180 -40.20 -4.78 20.03
CA GLY A 180 -40.56 -5.27 21.37
C GLY A 180 -41.90 -4.79 21.94
N GLY A 181 -42.66 -3.95 21.22
CA GLY A 181 -44.00 -3.49 21.61
C GLY A 181 -44.04 -2.48 22.78
N VAL A 182 -43.00 -2.39 23.61
CA VAL A 182 -42.81 -1.37 24.64
C VAL A 182 -41.36 -0.87 24.59
N HIS A 183 -41.18 0.42 24.28
CA HIS A 183 -39.89 1.07 24.34
C HIS A 183 -39.49 1.25 25.80
N ASN A 184 -38.43 0.56 26.25
CA ASN A 184 -37.89 0.68 27.60
C ASN A 184 -36.46 1.21 27.52
N ILE A 185 -36.28 2.47 27.93
CA ILE A 185 -34.99 3.16 27.97
C ILE A 185 -34.06 2.55 29.03
N ASP A 186 -34.60 1.89 30.05
CA ASP A 186 -33.82 1.30 31.14
C ASP A 186 -33.23 -0.08 30.76
N VAL A 187 -33.47 -0.58 29.55
CA VAL A 187 -32.93 -1.86 29.06
C VAL A 187 -31.67 -1.62 28.25
N ASP A 188 -30.59 -2.27 28.65
CA ASP A 188 -29.32 -2.30 27.92
C ASP A 188 -29.40 -3.39 26.85
N TYR A 189 -29.50 -3.00 25.58
CA TYR A 189 -29.49 -3.95 24.47
C TYR A 189 -28.07 -4.23 23.97
N PHE A 190 -27.07 -3.40 24.29
CA PHE A 190 -25.68 -3.75 24.01
C PHE A 190 -25.20 -4.98 24.79
N LYS A 191 -25.95 -5.44 25.80
CA LYS A 191 -25.56 -6.53 26.69
C LYS A 191 -26.65 -7.60 26.82
N PRO A 192 -26.33 -8.90 26.82
CA PRO A 192 -27.34 -9.92 27.12
C PRO A 192 -27.66 -10.00 28.60
N TYR A 193 -28.76 -10.67 28.92
CA TYR A 193 -29.16 -10.92 30.30
C TYR A 193 -28.09 -11.72 31.06
N GLY A 194 -27.72 -11.26 32.26
CA GLY A 194 -26.80 -11.94 33.16
C GLY A 194 -25.32 -11.56 33.01
N CYS A 195 -24.96 -10.60 32.15
CA CYS A 195 -23.64 -9.96 32.24
C CYS A 195 -23.72 -8.78 33.23
N ASP A 196 -22.92 -8.76 34.28
CA ASP A 196 -22.72 -7.63 35.22
C ASP A 196 -23.98 -6.79 35.55
N GLY A 197 -25.13 -7.44 35.75
CA GLY A 197 -26.43 -6.78 35.97
C GLY A 197 -27.61 -7.54 35.36
N ASP A 198 -28.82 -7.19 35.77
CA ASP A 198 -30.09 -7.78 35.30
C ASP A 198 -30.83 -6.90 34.25
N ASN A 199 -30.22 -5.80 33.80
CA ASN A 199 -30.80 -4.86 32.81
C ASN A 199 -30.49 -5.20 31.34
N GLY A 200 -29.62 -6.20 31.09
CA GLY A 200 -29.28 -6.65 29.74
C GLY A 200 -30.40 -7.44 29.08
N ALA A 201 -30.74 -7.11 27.83
CA ALA A 201 -31.68 -7.88 26.99
C ALA A 201 -31.20 -8.06 25.53
N GLY A 202 -29.96 -7.68 25.27
CA GLY A 202 -29.27 -7.78 24.01
C GLY A 202 -29.01 -9.21 23.53
N PRO A 203 -28.87 -9.42 22.21
CA PRO A 203 -28.47 -10.71 21.64
C PRO A 203 -26.95 -10.85 21.48
N LEU A 204 -26.17 -9.84 21.92
CA LEU A 204 -24.71 -9.89 21.95
C LEU A 204 -24.21 -10.85 23.04
N ALA A 205 -22.96 -11.28 22.98
CA ALA A 205 -22.32 -12.01 24.10
C ALA A 205 -21.83 -11.02 25.18
N CYS A 206 -21.53 -11.51 26.39
CA CYS A 206 -20.81 -10.71 27.38
C CYS A 206 -19.38 -10.45 26.88
N ALA A 207 -18.96 -9.19 26.84
CA ALA A 207 -17.58 -8.78 26.61
C ALA A 207 -17.07 -7.99 27.82
N GLU A 208 -16.76 -8.71 28.91
CA GLU A 208 -16.14 -8.19 30.15
C GLU A 208 -14.73 -7.62 29.95
N SER A 209 -14.18 -7.83 28.75
CA SER A 209 -12.94 -7.27 28.26
C SER A 209 -13.00 -7.22 26.74
N TRP A 210 -12.03 -6.54 26.11
CA TRP A 210 -11.87 -6.52 24.65
C TRP A 210 -11.96 -7.92 24.00
N THR A 211 -13.14 -8.21 23.46
CA THR A 211 -13.51 -9.50 22.90
C THR A 211 -13.65 -9.39 21.39
N ASP A 212 -13.11 -10.35 20.64
CA ASP A 212 -13.18 -10.32 19.19
C ASP A 212 -14.63 -10.35 18.70
N ALA A 213 -14.96 -9.51 17.72
CA ALA A 213 -16.31 -9.37 17.17
C ALA A 213 -16.88 -10.68 16.61
N SER A 214 -16.01 -11.60 16.16
CA SER A 214 -16.39 -12.96 15.77
C SER A 214 -17.05 -13.78 16.90
N GLN A 215 -16.77 -13.46 18.16
CA GLN A 215 -17.31 -14.15 19.34
C GLN A 215 -18.59 -13.50 19.89
N MET A 216 -18.99 -12.34 19.34
CA MET A 216 -20.08 -11.51 19.84
C MET A 216 -21.46 -11.85 19.24
N SER A 217 -21.63 -13.01 18.60
CA SER A 217 -22.89 -13.45 17.98
C SER A 217 -23.52 -12.45 16.97
N LEU A 218 -22.69 -11.60 16.35
CA LEU A 218 -23.14 -10.53 15.45
C LEU A 218 -23.82 -11.04 14.16
N ASP A 219 -23.48 -12.26 13.73
CA ASP A 219 -24.02 -12.89 12.52
C ASP A 219 -25.55 -13.00 12.54
N SER A 220 -26.06 -13.58 13.61
CA SER A 220 -27.49 -13.88 13.77
C SER A 220 -28.35 -12.64 13.94
N TRP A 221 -27.73 -11.50 14.26
CA TRP A 221 -28.45 -10.33 14.71
C TRP A 221 -28.43 -9.16 13.73
N ILE A 222 -27.25 -8.69 13.36
CA ILE A 222 -27.11 -7.56 12.41
C ILE A 222 -26.79 -8.02 10.98
N GLY A 223 -26.86 -9.34 10.73
CA GLY A 223 -26.54 -9.93 9.42
C GLY A 223 -25.10 -9.65 8.99
N SER A 224 -24.19 -9.41 9.95
CA SER A 224 -22.83 -8.98 9.61
C SER A 224 -22.06 -10.13 8.96
N SER A 225 -21.90 -10.09 7.64
CA SER A 225 -20.95 -10.98 6.98
C SER A 225 -19.55 -10.81 7.61
N GLY A 226 -18.72 -11.86 7.63
CA GLY A 226 -17.39 -11.84 8.27
C GLY A 226 -16.45 -10.70 7.81
N LEU A 227 -16.78 -9.99 6.74
CA LEU A 227 -16.04 -8.80 6.27
C LEU A 227 -16.21 -7.56 7.16
N TYR A 228 -17.32 -7.43 7.90
CA TYR A 228 -17.57 -6.25 8.76
C TYR A 228 -16.92 -6.34 10.13
N ARG A 229 -16.36 -7.50 10.47
CA ARG A 229 -15.73 -7.76 11.76
C ARG A 229 -14.22 -7.56 11.73
N ARG A 230 -13.64 -7.14 10.61
CA ARG A 230 -12.19 -7.00 10.48
C ARG A 230 -11.76 -5.59 10.12
N ASN A 231 -10.60 -5.20 10.62
CA ASN A 231 -9.90 -4.01 10.19
C ASN A 231 -9.22 -4.22 8.82
N ALA A 232 -8.65 -3.16 8.25
CA ALA A 232 -8.03 -3.22 6.94
C ALA A 232 -6.73 -4.06 6.89
N TRP A 233 -6.15 -4.37 8.06
CA TRP A 233 -5.03 -5.30 8.20
C TRP A 233 -5.49 -6.76 8.42
N GLY A 234 -6.80 -7.02 8.39
CA GLY A 234 -7.38 -8.35 8.49
C GLY A 234 -7.47 -8.91 9.91
N GLN A 235 -7.20 -8.09 10.94
CA GLN A 235 -7.46 -8.46 12.34
C GLN A 235 -8.93 -8.25 12.69
N GLU A 236 -9.44 -9.06 13.61
CA GLU A 236 -10.78 -8.87 14.16
C GLU A 236 -10.84 -7.52 14.90
N LEU A 237 -11.95 -6.82 14.72
CA LEU A 237 -12.37 -5.72 15.57
C LEU A 237 -12.74 -6.31 16.93
N GLN A 238 -12.52 -5.54 17.99
CA GLN A 238 -12.78 -5.94 19.35
C GLN A 238 -13.91 -5.11 19.91
N ILE A 239 -14.72 -5.69 20.77
CA ILE A 239 -15.90 -5.10 21.37
C ILE A 239 -15.78 -5.24 22.89
N GLU A 240 -16.24 -4.22 23.60
CA GLU A 240 -16.39 -4.24 25.06
C GLU A 240 -17.73 -3.54 25.39
N ASN A 241 -18.59 -4.25 26.12
CA ASN A 241 -19.97 -3.84 26.40
C ASN A 241 -20.30 -3.90 27.91
N THR A 242 -19.27 -3.86 28.75
CA THR A 242 -19.41 -3.84 30.21
C THR A 242 -18.59 -2.70 30.82
N ALA A 243 -18.93 -2.33 32.06
CA ALA A 243 -18.07 -1.51 32.88
C ALA A 243 -16.67 -2.15 33.06
N PRO A 244 -15.62 -1.34 33.29
CA PRO A 244 -15.65 0.12 33.41
C PRO A 244 -15.52 0.86 32.07
N VAL A 245 -15.45 0.16 30.94
CA VAL A 245 -15.18 0.78 29.64
C VAL A 245 -16.48 1.30 29.02
N ALA A 246 -17.49 0.45 28.90
CA ALA A 246 -18.82 0.84 28.47
C ALA A 246 -19.65 1.37 29.65
N ASN A 247 -20.56 2.30 29.36
CA ASN A 247 -21.59 2.70 30.32
C ASN A 247 -22.72 1.66 30.30
N ASP A 248 -22.83 0.86 31.35
CA ASP A 248 -23.84 -0.19 31.52
C ASP A 248 -24.74 0.03 32.75
N GLN A 249 -24.57 1.17 33.45
CA GLN A 249 -25.25 1.45 34.72
C GLN A 249 -26.52 2.29 34.54
N GLU A 250 -26.48 3.25 33.62
CA GLU A 250 -27.62 4.13 33.35
C GLU A 250 -27.68 4.54 31.87
N PRO A 251 -28.87 4.83 31.32
CA PRO A 251 -28.99 5.34 29.96
C PRO A 251 -28.31 6.71 29.78
N PRO A 252 -27.70 7.00 28.60
CA PRO A 252 -27.57 6.12 27.45
C PRO A 252 -26.50 5.05 27.67
N TYR A 253 -26.89 3.79 27.46
CA TYR A 253 -25.94 2.69 27.47
C TYR A 253 -24.98 2.80 26.29
N THR A 254 -23.74 2.32 26.46
CA THR A 254 -22.72 2.45 25.41
C THR A 254 -22.00 1.14 25.14
N ILE A 255 -21.39 1.06 23.97
CA ILE A 255 -20.51 -0.03 23.56
C ILE A 255 -19.27 0.56 22.94
N PHE A 256 -18.13 -0.07 23.19
CA PHE A 256 -16.87 0.33 22.59
C PHE A 256 -16.47 -0.66 21.52
N VAL A 257 -16.01 -0.13 20.39
CA VAL A 257 -15.36 -0.91 19.33
C VAL A 257 -13.92 -0.44 19.22
N ARG A 258 -12.99 -1.39 19.20
CA ARG A 258 -11.56 -1.16 19.04
C ARG A 258 -10.99 -1.89 17.84
N SER A 259 -10.08 -1.25 17.13
CA SER A 259 -9.23 -1.88 16.11
C SER A 259 -7.78 -1.85 16.57
N LEU A 260 -7.17 -3.02 16.74
CA LEU A 260 -5.73 -3.13 16.94
C LEU A 260 -4.99 -2.64 15.69
N LEU A 261 -3.95 -1.85 15.89
CA LEU A 261 -3.12 -1.32 14.83
C LEU A 261 -1.73 -1.97 14.83
N PRO A 262 -1.05 -1.99 13.67
CA PRO A 262 0.39 -2.13 13.59
C PRO A 262 1.15 -1.43 14.72
N GLY A 263 2.11 -2.11 15.34
CA GLY A 263 2.97 -1.52 16.39
C GLY A 263 2.36 -1.44 17.78
N GLY A 264 1.19 -2.05 18.01
CA GLY A 264 0.56 -2.17 19.33
C GLY A 264 -0.33 -0.98 19.73
N ALA A 265 -0.47 0.02 18.87
CA ALA A 265 -1.47 1.06 19.03
C ALA A 265 -2.88 0.53 18.71
N TYR A 266 -3.91 1.34 18.95
CA TYR A 266 -5.28 1.01 18.61
C TYR A 266 -6.10 2.25 18.22
N LEU A 267 -7.16 2.03 17.44
CA LEU A 267 -8.28 2.96 17.30
C LEU A 267 -9.41 2.49 18.20
N GLU A 268 -10.10 3.41 18.84
CA GLU A 268 -11.23 3.12 19.71
C GLU A 268 -12.36 4.11 19.39
N GLN A 269 -13.59 3.62 19.37
CA GLN A 269 -14.79 4.43 19.16
C GLN A 269 -15.90 3.93 20.06
N GLU A 270 -16.56 4.87 20.73
CA GLU A 270 -17.75 4.66 21.53
C GLU A 270 -19.00 4.83 20.66
N PHE A 271 -19.99 3.98 20.88
CA PHE A 271 -21.32 4.07 20.31
C PHE A 271 -22.34 4.03 21.43
N SER A 272 -23.29 4.94 21.42
CA SER A 272 -24.34 5.02 22.44
C SER A 272 -25.65 4.52 21.88
N GLU A 273 -26.50 3.97 22.74
CA GLU A 273 -27.86 3.65 22.38
C GLU A 273 -28.61 4.95 22.08
N PRO A 274 -29.45 4.96 21.03
CA PRO A 274 -30.29 6.11 20.75
C PRO A 274 -31.29 6.30 21.89
N ILE A 275 -31.31 7.51 22.43
CA ILE A 275 -32.32 7.94 23.40
C ILE A 275 -33.57 8.31 22.60
N GLY A 276 -34.65 7.53 22.77
CA GLY A 276 -35.95 7.80 22.16
C GLY A 276 -36.68 9.00 22.74
#